data_AF-A0A5E4LCY6-F1
#
_entry.id   AF-A0A5E4LCY6-F1
#
_cell.length_a   1.000
_cell.length_b   1.000
_cell.length_c   1.000
_cell.angle_alpha   90.00
_cell.angle_beta   90.00
_cell.angle_gamma   90.00
#
_symmetry.space_group_name_H-M   'P 1'
#
loop_
_entity.id
_entity.type
_entity.pdbx_description
1 polymer ?
#
loop_
_entity_poly.entity_id
_entity_poly.type
_entity_poly.pdbx_seq_one_letter_code
_entity_poly.pdbx_strand_id
1 'polypeptide(L)'
;MNVFQILAMAIAAVAIIYLISGFFGPSDDSTLQEMKNALSYAEQNTGKLHEAELSFRSGFGTKAELLDSESRNARFKCMNPETCIMKKIDYDARMLSVKEKFTSRVFFRCRKVLSISDCVIYLGEEPAQLELQNISFSAPKRKGNSVISFEVKNTGAMNAVDSEWNVKLYMEKNEGVDEKLVLVEEKLVKLPMIAPWLSTEVSTTFAVPSGGKFILKAVAEGEDSGMDSWEKEFDVEGTLPEACVAVSAEKPTLYNGLCRTKHTCTGCEYDYECRERWVAKGMPESEVADSYTSAVYTEKPAVNGACN
;
A
#
# COMPACT_ATOMS: atom_id res chain seq x y z
N MET A 1 34.20 -41.41 42.60
CA MET A 1 32.98 -41.69 41.81
C MET A 1 33.35 -42.74 40.79
N ASN A 2 32.73 -43.92 40.82
CA ASN A 2 33.12 -45.01 39.91
C ASN A 2 32.74 -44.65 38.48
N VAL A 3 33.60 -44.96 37.51
CA VAL A 3 33.39 -44.69 36.06
C VAL A 3 32.02 -45.20 35.60
N PHE A 4 31.57 -46.32 36.17
CA PHE A 4 30.27 -46.91 35.91
C PHE A 4 29.07 -46.04 36.34
N GLN A 5 29.20 -45.31 37.46
CA GLN A 5 28.15 -44.39 37.94
C GLN A 5 28.04 -43.16 37.04
N ILE A 6 29.16 -42.68 36.51
CA ILE A 6 29.20 -41.56 35.55
C ILE A 6 28.52 -41.97 34.25
N LEU A 7 28.82 -43.17 33.74
CA LEU A 7 28.23 -43.69 32.52
C LEU A 7 26.71 -43.90 32.65
N ALA A 8 26.26 -44.45 33.77
CA ALA A 8 24.84 -44.64 34.05
C ALA A 8 24.07 -43.31 34.16
N MET A 9 24.67 -42.29 34.80
CA MET A 9 24.09 -40.95 34.87
C MET A 9 24.02 -40.27 33.49
N ALA A 10 25.04 -40.45 32.64
CA ALA A 10 25.04 -39.90 31.29
C ALA A 10 23.93 -40.53 30.42
N ILE A 11 23.76 -41.86 30.48
CA ILE A 11 22.70 -42.55 29.74
C ILE A 11 21.31 -42.12 30.24
N ALA A 12 21.12 -42.04 31.55
CA ALA A 12 19.86 -41.58 32.15
C ALA A 12 19.56 -40.12 31.77
N ALA A 13 20.55 -39.23 31.78
CA ALA A 13 20.38 -37.84 31.38
C ALA A 13 20.00 -37.71 29.90
N VAL A 14 20.65 -38.45 29.00
CA VAL A 14 20.30 -38.46 27.57
C VAL A 14 18.89 -39.02 27.35
N ALA A 15 18.50 -40.09 28.05
CA ALA A 15 17.15 -40.65 27.97
C ALA A 15 16.08 -39.66 28.46
N ILE A 16 16.34 -38.94 29.55
CA ILE A 16 15.45 -37.89 30.08
C ILE A 16 15.34 -36.72 29.08
N ILE A 17 16.45 -36.27 28.50
CA ILE A 17 16.44 -35.20 27.48
C ILE A 17 15.62 -35.64 26.26
N TYR A 18 15.77 -36.89 25.81
CA TYR A 18 14.97 -37.46 24.71
C TYR A 18 13.48 -37.53 25.05
N LEU A 19 13.14 -37.92 26.28
CA LEU A 19 11.74 -37.97 26.73
C LEU A 19 11.12 -36.58 26.82
N ILE A 20 11.83 -35.59 27.36
CA ILE A 20 11.35 -34.20 27.47
C ILE A 20 11.15 -33.60 26.08
N SER A 21 12.11 -33.78 25.17
CA SER A 21 11.99 -33.28 23.79
C SER A 21 10.92 -34.00 22.95
N GLY A 22 10.55 -35.23 23.32
CA GLY A 22 9.43 -35.98 22.73
C GLY A 22 8.06 -35.59 23.30
N PHE A 23 7.95 -35.34 24.60
CA PHE A 23 6.68 -35.03 25.28
C PHE A 23 6.24 -33.56 25.20
N PHE A 24 7.19 -32.62 25.12
CA PHE A 24 6.92 -31.18 25.00
C PHE A 24 7.09 -30.66 23.57
N GLY A 25 6.79 -31.49 22.56
CA GLY A 25 6.69 -31.01 21.18
C GLY A 25 5.55 -29.98 21.04
N PRO A 26 5.60 -29.08 20.04
CA PRO A 26 4.53 -28.11 19.82
C PRO A 26 3.19 -28.83 19.65
N SER A 27 2.17 -28.36 20.38
CA SER A 27 0.79 -28.81 20.22
C SER A 27 0.24 -28.33 18.88
N ASP A 28 -0.68 -29.07 18.24
CA ASP A 28 -1.31 -28.61 17.00
C ASP A 28 -1.95 -27.21 17.14
N ASP A 29 -2.47 -26.91 18.33
CA ASP A 29 -3.11 -25.63 18.63
C ASP A 29 -2.13 -24.45 18.53
N SER A 30 -0.84 -24.65 18.86
CA SER A 30 0.15 -23.57 18.78
C SER A 30 0.50 -23.21 17.34
N THR A 31 0.74 -24.23 16.50
CA THR A 31 1.04 -24.02 15.06
C THR A 31 -0.15 -23.37 14.35
N LEU A 32 -1.37 -23.84 14.62
CA LEU A 32 -2.57 -23.25 14.03
C LEU A 32 -2.76 -21.79 14.47
N GLN A 33 -2.50 -21.48 15.73
CA GLN A 33 -2.61 -20.11 16.24
C GLN A 33 -1.54 -19.18 15.62
N GLU A 34 -0.30 -19.66 15.45
CA GLU A 34 0.75 -18.93 14.75
C GLU A 34 0.35 -18.62 13.30
N MET A 35 -0.23 -19.60 12.59
CA MET A 35 -0.77 -19.38 11.23
C MET A 35 -1.86 -18.30 11.22
N LYS A 36 -2.78 -18.30 12.18
CA LYS A 36 -3.84 -17.28 12.30
C LYS A 36 -3.26 -15.89 12.56
N ASN A 37 -2.25 -15.79 13.41
CA ASN A 37 -1.57 -14.53 13.72
C ASN A 37 -0.84 -14.00 12.48
N ALA A 38 -0.09 -14.87 11.78
CA ALA A 38 0.62 -14.54 10.55
C ALA A 38 -0.33 -14.08 9.43
N LEU A 39 -1.48 -14.76 9.26
CA LEU A 39 -2.53 -14.35 8.32
C LEU A 39 -3.15 -12.99 8.68
N SER A 40 -3.37 -12.74 9.96
CA SER A 40 -3.92 -11.45 10.41
C SER A 40 -2.95 -10.30 10.16
N TYR A 41 -1.65 -10.56 10.33
CA TYR A 41 -0.60 -9.61 9.96
C TYR A 41 -0.57 -9.37 8.44
N ALA A 42 -0.60 -10.43 7.63
CA ALA A 42 -0.59 -10.33 6.18
C ALA A 42 -1.84 -9.62 5.62
N GLU A 43 -3.00 -9.77 6.27
CA GLU A 43 -4.24 -9.07 5.90
C GLU A 43 -4.11 -7.55 6.08
N GLN A 44 -3.50 -7.11 7.19
CA GLN A 44 -3.23 -5.69 7.44
C GLN A 44 -2.17 -5.11 6.49
N ASN A 45 -1.25 -5.95 6.01
CA ASN A 45 -0.16 -5.59 5.10
C ASN A 45 -0.40 -6.17 3.71
N THR A 46 -1.57 -5.86 3.14
CA THR A 46 -2.02 -6.39 1.86
C THR A 46 -0.94 -6.26 0.77
N GLY A 47 -0.72 -7.35 0.04
CA GLY A 47 0.24 -7.43 -1.06
C GLY A 47 1.68 -7.74 -0.65
N LYS A 48 2.02 -7.59 0.64
CA LYS A 48 3.36 -7.86 1.17
C LYS A 48 3.49 -9.27 1.71
N LEU A 49 4.66 -9.86 1.50
CA LEU A 49 5.01 -11.15 2.06
C LEU A 49 5.33 -11.05 3.55
N HIS A 50 4.82 -11.99 4.34
CA HIS A 50 5.17 -12.18 5.73
C HIS A 50 5.71 -13.58 5.95
N GLU A 51 6.85 -13.71 6.63
CA GLU A 51 7.48 -14.99 6.96
C GLU A 51 7.19 -15.34 8.42
N ALA A 52 6.87 -16.62 8.66
CA ALA A 52 6.90 -17.21 9.99
C ALA A 52 7.58 -18.58 9.96
N GLU A 53 8.39 -18.87 10.97
CA GLU A 53 8.93 -20.21 11.17
C GLU A 53 7.90 -21.05 11.92
N LEU A 54 7.39 -22.10 11.28
CA LEU A 54 6.39 -23.00 11.85
C LEU A 54 6.98 -24.37 12.10
N SER A 55 6.72 -24.89 13.30
CA SER A 55 7.07 -26.26 13.67
C SER A 55 5.85 -27.16 13.55
N PHE A 56 5.90 -28.12 12.62
CA PHE A 56 4.84 -29.09 12.37
C PHE A 56 5.19 -30.43 13.02
N ARG A 57 4.22 -31.03 13.72
CA ARG A 57 4.34 -32.41 14.20
C ARG A 57 3.87 -33.41 13.14
N SER A 58 4.36 -34.64 13.23
CA SER A 58 3.84 -35.74 12.41
C SER A 58 2.36 -35.95 12.70
N GLY A 59 1.55 -36.05 11.65
CA GLY A 59 0.09 -36.16 11.72
C GLY A 59 -0.65 -34.83 11.87
N PHE A 60 0.04 -33.68 11.94
CA PHE A 60 -0.64 -32.38 11.93
C PHE A 60 -1.48 -32.26 10.66
N GLY A 61 -2.75 -31.92 10.82
CA GLY A 61 -3.66 -31.72 9.71
C GLY A 61 -4.52 -30.49 9.97
N THR A 62 -4.67 -29.64 8.97
CA THR A 62 -5.56 -28.49 9.05
C THR A 62 -6.29 -28.30 7.74
N LYS A 63 -7.43 -27.64 7.81
CA LYS A 63 -8.17 -27.18 6.65
C LYS A 63 -8.22 -25.67 6.64
N ALA A 64 -8.23 -25.10 5.45
CA ALA A 64 -8.24 -23.65 5.27
C ALA A 64 -9.52 -23.01 5.86
N GLU A 65 -10.64 -23.74 5.97
CA GLU A 65 -11.85 -23.26 6.65
C GLU A 65 -11.61 -22.85 8.12
N LEU A 66 -10.61 -23.44 8.79
CA LEU A 66 -10.24 -23.08 10.16
C LEU A 66 -9.41 -21.79 10.25
N LEU A 67 -8.94 -21.30 9.10
CA LEU A 67 -8.13 -20.09 8.94
C LEU A 67 -8.91 -18.95 8.26
N ASP A 68 -10.05 -19.26 7.66
CA ASP A 68 -11.00 -18.28 7.10
C ASP A 68 -11.59 -17.38 8.20
N SER A 69 -12.07 -16.21 7.79
CA SER A 69 -12.82 -15.26 8.61
C SER A 69 -13.90 -14.58 7.76
N GLU A 70 -14.72 -13.72 8.36
CA GLU A 70 -15.67 -12.89 7.60
C GLU A 70 -14.98 -11.98 6.56
N SER A 71 -13.70 -11.66 6.79
CA SER A 71 -12.91 -10.75 5.96
C SER A 71 -11.84 -11.45 5.11
N ARG A 72 -11.59 -12.76 5.30
CA ARG A 72 -10.51 -13.48 4.61
C ARG A 72 -10.93 -14.87 4.13
N ASN A 73 -10.37 -15.26 3.00
CA ASN A 73 -10.34 -16.64 2.50
C ASN A 73 -8.88 -17.10 2.45
N ALA A 74 -8.56 -18.23 3.09
CA ALA A 74 -7.23 -18.80 3.13
C ALA A 74 -7.06 -19.93 2.10
N ARG A 75 -5.85 -20.12 1.57
CA ARG A 75 -5.53 -21.31 0.78
C ARG A 75 -4.05 -21.67 0.88
N PHE A 76 -3.75 -22.95 0.70
CA PHE A 76 -2.37 -23.44 0.67
C PHE A 76 -1.83 -23.47 -0.76
N LYS A 77 -0.55 -23.14 -0.91
CA LYS A 77 0.18 -23.30 -2.17
C LYS A 77 1.59 -23.79 -1.87
N CYS A 78 2.06 -24.74 -2.66
CA CYS A 78 3.45 -25.15 -2.60
C CYS A 78 4.28 -24.40 -3.65
N MET A 79 5.43 -23.87 -3.23
CA MET A 79 6.37 -23.19 -4.12
C MET A 79 7.57 -24.07 -4.50
N ASN A 80 7.93 -25.07 -3.69
CA ASN A 80 9.01 -26.00 -3.99
C ASN A 80 8.50 -27.45 -4.05
N PRO A 81 8.43 -28.06 -5.25
CA PRO A 81 8.04 -29.45 -5.44
C PRO A 81 8.85 -30.43 -4.60
N GLU A 82 10.16 -30.27 -4.43
CA GLU A 82 10.94 -31.18 -3.59
C GLU A 82 10.52 -31.10 -2.12
N THR A 83 10.25 -29.91 -1.59
CA THR A 83 9.81 -29.77 -0.19
C THR A 83 8.40 -30.33 0.03
N CYS A 84 7.50 -30.15 -0.94
CA CYS A 84 6.10 -30.58 -0.80
C CYS A 84 5.81 -31.98 -1.34
N ILE A 85 6.58 -32.47 -2.31
CA ILE A 85 6.40 -33.76 -2.99
C ILE A 85 7.35 -34.82 -2.43
N MET A 86 8.45 -34.47 -1.75
CA MET A 86 9.26 -35.44 -0.99
C MET A 86 8.59 -35.87 0.33
N LYS A 87 7.30 -36.20 0.27
CA LYS A 87 6.53 -36.99 1.24
C LYS A 87 6.34 -36.42 2.64
N LYS A 88 6.86 -35.24 2.98
CA LYS A 88 6.66 -34.63 4.30
C LYS A 88 5.27 -34.03 4.47
N ILE A 89 4.68 -33.55 3.39
CA ILE A 89 3.34 -32.97 3.39
C ILE A 89 2.49 -33.53 2.26
N ASP A 90 1.19 -33.51 2.49
CA ASP A 90 0.12 -33.68 1.52
C ASP A 90 -0.67 -32.39 1.52
N TYR A 91 -0.94 -31.81 0.36
CA TYR A 91 -1.65 -30.55 0.31
C TYR A 91 -2.54 -30.46 -0.92
N ASP A 92 -3.65 -29.78 -0.75
CA ASP A 92 -4.41 -29.14 -1.81
C ASP A 92 -4.69 -27.68 -1.39
N ALA A 93 -5.44 -26.93 -2.19
CA ALA A 93 -5.71 -25.52 -1.88
C ALA A 93 -6.43 -25.30 -0.53
N ARG A 94 -7.12 -26.31 0.01
CA ARG A 94 -7.98 -26.22 1.20
C ARG A 94 -7.58 -27.17 2.32
N MET A 95 -6.67 -28.10 2.09
CA MET A 95 -6.19 -29.05 3.09
C MET A 95 -4.67 -29.09 3.14
N LEU A 96 -4.12 -29.14 4.34
CA LEU A 96 -2.72 -29.43 4.61
C LEU A 96 -2.64 -30.61 5.58
N SER A 97 -1.84 -31.61 5.25
CA SER A 97 -1.57 -32.77 6.10
C SER A 97 -0.07 -33.03 6.14
N VAL A 98 0.48 -33.16 7.34
CA VAL A 98 1.90 -33.33 7.59
C VAL A 98 2.17 -34.77 7.99
N LYS A 99 3.00 -35.46 7.21
CA LYS A 99 3.34 -36.88 7.40
C LYS A 99 4.49 -37.04 8.39
N GLU A 100 5.45 -36.12 8.40
CA GLU A 100 6.67 -36.19 9.23
C GLU A 100 6.84 -34.90 10.04
N LYS A 101 7.47 -34.98 11.22
CA LYS A 101 7.79 -33.77 12.00
C LYS A 101 8.87 -32.96 11.28
N PHE A 102 8.63 -31.67 11.05
CA PHE A 102 9.64 -30.76 10.53
C PHE A 102 9.35 -29.31 10.93
N THR A 103 10.38 -28.48 10.89
CA THR A 103 10.26 -27.02 11.02
C THR A 103 10.57 -26.41 9.67
N SER A 104 9.78 -25.42 9.25
CA SER A 104 9.95 -24.76 7.96
C SER A 104 9.53 -23.31 8.03
N ARG A 105 10.13 -22.50 7.16
CA ARG A 105 9.68 -21.15 6.87
C ARG A 105 8.42 -21.24 6.01
N VAL A 106 7.36 -20.62 6.48
CA VAL A 106 6.08 -20.54 5.80
C VAL A 106 5.81 -19.07 5.53
N PHE A 107 5.40 -18.79 4.31
CA PHE A 107 5.17 -17.42 3.88
C PHE A 107 3.68 -17.17 3.68
N PHE A 108 3.25 -15.97 4.02
CA PHE A 108 1.85 -15.56 4.03
C PHE A 108 1.72 -14.29 3.22
N ARG A 109 0.74 -14.24 2.32
CA ARG A 109 0.39 -13.01 1.60
C ARG A 109 -1.10 -12.94 1.41
N CYS A 110 -1.68 -11.79 1.70
CA CYS A 110 -3.08 -11.51 1.43
C CYS A 110 -3.20 -10.46 0.33
N ARG A 111 -4.16 -10.64 -0.58
CA ARG A 111 -4.58 -9.62 -1.54
C ARG A 111 -6.05 -9.32 -1.31
N LYS A 112 -6.40 -8.03 -1.24
CA LYS A 112 -7.80 -7.62 -1.17
C LYS A 112 -8.46 -7.78 -2.53
N VAL A 113 -9.47 -8.64 -2.62
CA VAL A 113 -10.30 -8.86 -3.80
C VAL A 113 -11.72 -8.45 -3.44
N LEU A 114 -12.16 -7.30 -3.97
CA LEU A 114 -13.40 -6.64 -3.55
C LEU A 114 -13.37 -6.32 -2.03
N SER A 115 -14.25 -6.94 -1.26
CA SER A 115 -14.37 -6.74 0.19
C SER A 115 -13.72 -7.86 1.02
N ILE A 116 -13.12 -8.88 0.38
CA ILE A 116 -12.55 -10.06 1.05
C ILE A 116 -11.07 -10.18 0.69
N SER A 117 -10.24 -10.54 1.66
CA SER A 117 -8.82 -10.81 1.47
C SER A 117 -8.60 -12.26 1.02
N ASP A 118 -8.09 -12.49 -0.19
CA ASP A 118 -7.56 -13.80 -0.63
C ASP A 118 -6.14 -13.97 -0.07
N CYS A 119 -6.00 -14.84 0.91
CA CYS A 119 -4.76 -15.08 1.64
C CYS A 119 -4.16 -16.44 1.25
N VAL A 120 -2.91 -16.43 0.81
CA VAL A 120 -2.18 -17.62 0.41
C VAL A 120 -1.09 -17.93 1.41
N ILE A 121 -1.02 -19.20 1.79
CA ILE A 121 -0.03 -19.78 2.69
C ILE A 121 0.91 -20.63 1.84
N TYR A 122 2.12 -20.10 1.62
CA TYR A 122 3.14 -20.69 0.79
C TYR A 122 4.05 -21.59 1.60
N LEU A 123 4.19 -22.83 1.15
CA LEU A 123 5.07 -23.84 1.73
C LEU A 123 6.28 -24.07 0.81
N GLY A 124 7.48 -24.15 1.39
CA GLY A 124 8.71 -24.41 0.66
C GLY A 124 9.54 -23.14 0.41
N GLU A 125 9.77 -22.83 -0.85
CA GLU A 125 10.57 -21.65 -1.24
C GLU A 125 9.79 -20.35 -1.10
N GLU A 126 10.54 -19.27 -0.87
CA GLU A 126 10.02 -17.92 -0.76
C GLU A 126 9.41 -17.47 -2.10
N PRO A 127 8.11 -17.13 -2.16
CA PRO A 127 7.50 -16.66 -3.40
C PRO A 127 8.10 -15.33 -3.85
N ALA A 128 7.87 -14.95 -5.10
CA ALA A 128 8.29 -13.65 -5.62
C ALA A 128 7.62 -12.52 -4.82
N GLN A 129 8.38 -11.45 -4.58
CA GLN A 129 7.91 -10.21 -3.95
C GLN A 129 8.48 -9.02 -4.71
N LEU A 130 7.61 -8.19 -5.29
CA LEU A 130 8.01 -6.95 -5.94
C LEU A 130 8.24 -5.87 -4.88
N GLU A 131 9.28 -5.07 -5.09
CA GLU A 131 9.60 -3.89 -4.29
C GLU A 131 9.97 -2.74 -5.22
N LEU A 132 9.45 -1.53 -4.92
CA LEU A 132 9.80 -0.32 -5.65
C LEU A 132 11.03 0.33 -5.01
N GLN A 133 12.11 0.48 -5.77
CA GLN A 133 13.37 1.07 -5.32
C GLN A 133 13.81 2.22 -6.24
N ASN A 134 14.76 3.02 -5.75
CA ASN A 134 15.45 4.07 -6.53
C ASN A 134 14.50 5.01 -7.29
N ILE A 135 13.41 5.42 -6.62
CA ILE A 135 12.36 6.24 -7.23
C ILE A 135 12.89 7.66 -7.46
N SER A 136 12.95 8.04 -8.73
CA SER A 136 13.31 9.37 -9.19
C SER A 136 12.09 10.02 -9.81
N PHE A 137 11.63 11.10 -9.18
CA PHE A 137 10.53 11.91 -9.67
C PHE A 137 10.91 13.38 -9.54
N SER A 138 10.79 14.10 -10.66
CA SER A 138 10.93 15.56 -10.68
C SER A 138 9.58 16.18 -10.97
N ALA A 139 8.97 16.78 -9.93
CA ALA A 139 7.73 17.52 -10.06
C ALA A 139 7.94 18.71 -11.01
N PRO A 140 7.02 18.94 -11.97
CA PRO A 140 7.18 20.04 -12.90
C PRO A 140 6.78 21.32 -12.18
N LYS A 141 7.60 22.37 -12.25
CA LYS A 141 7.26 23.65 -11.60
C LYS A 141 6.03 24.31 -12.21
N ARG A 142 5.73 24.04 -13.48
CA ARG A 142 4.60 24.59 -14.24
C ARG A 142 3.97 23.48 -15.07
N LYS A 143 2.80 23.74 -15.65
CA LYS A 143 2.16 22.82 -16.61
C LYS A 143 3.18 22.26 -17.62
N GLY A 144 3.13 20.96 -17.86
CA GLY A 144 4.12 20.30 -18.69
C GLY A 144 4.26 18.82 -18.37
N ASN A 145 5.30 18.22 -18.93
CA ASN A 145 5.57 16.80 -18.78
C ASN A 145 6.52 16.55 -17.60
N SER A 146 6.22 15.52 -16.81
CA SER A 146 7.12 15.00 -15.79
C SER A 146 7.44 13.54 -16.02
N VAL A 147 8.69 13.19 -15.77
CA VAL A 147 9.17 11.81 -15.86
C VAL A 147 9.24 11.24 -14.45
N ILE A 148 8.67 10.05 -14.28
CA ILE A 148 8.98 9.18 -13.16
C ILE A 148 9.86 8.04 -13.67
N SER A 149 10.88 7.68 -12.91
CA SER A 149 11.59 6.42 -13.06
C SER A 149 11.75 5.74 -11.71
N PHE A 150 11.77 4.42 -11.71
CA PHE A 150 12.02 3.60 -10.53
C PHE A 150 12.50 2.23 -10.99
N GLU A 151 13.06 1.51 -10.04
CA GLU A 151 13.52 0.16 -10.19
C GLU A 151 12.51 -0.77 -9.53
N VAL A 152 11.95 -1.72 -10.29
CA VAL A 152 11.14 -2.80 -9.72
C VAL A 152 12.07 -3.97 -9.46
N LYS A 153 12.27 -4.31 -8.19
CA LYS A 153 13.11 -5.43 -7.77
C LYS A 153 12.23 -6.60 -7.35
N ASN A 154 12.61 -7.81 -7.75
CA ASN A 154 12.07 -9.02 -7.16
C ASN A 154 12.95 -9.44 -5.97
N THR A 155 12.43 -9.38 -4.75
CA THR A 155 13.12 -9.78 -3.52
C THR A 155 12.78 -11.19 -3.07
N GLY A 156 12.05 -11.97 -3.87
CA GLY A 156 11.74 -13.36 -3.58
C GLY A 156 12.70 -14.34 -4.23
N ALA A 157 12.57 -15.62 -3.87
CA ALA A 157 13.37 -16.70 -4.44
C ALA A 157 12.78 -17.27 -5.75
N MET A 158 11.55 -16.91 -6.11
CA MET A 158 10.86 -17.35 -7.32
C MET A 158 10.82 -16.25 -8.39
N ASN A 159 10.66 -16.63 -9.66
CA ASN A 159 10.46 -15.65 -10.74
C ASN A 159 9.17 -14.85 -10.51
N ALA A 160 9.25 -13.53 -10.66
CA ALA A 160 8.07 -12.68 -10.78
C ALA A 160 7.58 -12.73 -12.22
N VAL A 161 6.37 -13.26 -12.44
CA VAL A 161 5.72 -13.39 -13.75
C VAL A 161 4.40 -12.62 -13.76
N ASP A 162 3.87 -12.35 -14.96
CA ASP A 162 2.59 -11.66 -15.16
C ASP A 162 2.41 -10.43 -14.26
N SER A 163 3.52 -9.70 -14.10
CA SER A 163 3.59 -8.54 -13.22
C SER A 163 3.35 -7.29 -14.05
N GLU A 164 2.70 -6.32 -13.44
CA GLU A 164 2.40 -5.04 -14.06
C GLU A 164 2.73 -3.90 -13.12
N TRP A 165 2.92 -2.75 -13.74
CA TRP A 165 3.14 -1.51 -13.05
C TRP A 165 2.07 -0.52 -13.51
N ASN A 166 1.41 0.09 -12.53
CA ASN A 166 0.37 1.07 -12.73
C ASN A 166 0.77 2.38 -12.05
N VAL A 167 0.73 3.49 -12.79
CA VAL A 167 0.81 4.83 -12.20
C VAL A 167 -0.43 5.61 -12.49
N LYS A 168 -0.90 6.27 -11.45
CA LYS A 168 -2.08 7.13 -11.47
C LYS A 168 -1.67 8.51 -10.98
N LEU A 169 -1.97 9.51 -11.79
CA LEU A 169 -1.89 10.91 -11.41
C LEU A 169 -3.29 11.36 -11.02
N TYR A 170 -3.44 11.82 -9.79
CA TYR A 170 -4.67 12.45 -9.30
C TYR A 170 -4.44 13.93 -9.10
N MET A 171 -5.49 14.71 -9.27
CA MET A 171 -5.55 16.12 -8.90
C MET A 171 -6.54 16.30 -7.76
N GLU A 172 -6.13 17.08 -6.75
CA GLU A 172 -7.00 17.49 -5.66
C GLU A 172 -7.93 18.61 -6.16
N LYS A 173 -9.24 18.38 -6.09
CA LYS A 173 -10.26 19.42 -6.33
C LYS A 173 -11.02 19.68 -5.04
N ASN A 174 -11.12 20.96 -4.67
CA ASN A 174 -12.01 21.41 -3.61
C ASN A 174 -13.40 21.68 -4.21
N GLU A 175 -14.35 20.78 -3.96
CA GLU A 175 -15.76 20.97 -4.34
C GLU A 175 -16.59 21.25 -3.07
N GLY A 176 -16.44 22.45 -2.50
CA GLY A 176 -17.17 22.83 -1.29
C GLY A 176 -16.44 22.44 -0.01
N VAL A 177 -17.05 21.57 0.80
CA VAL A 177 -16.50 21.10 2.09
C VAL A 177 -15.68 19.81 1.94
N ASP A 178 -15.82 19.13 0.79
CA ASP A 178 -15.18 17.84 0.55
C ASP A 178 -14.03 17.97 -0.45
N GLU A 179 -12.85 17.46 -0.06
CA GLU A 179 -11.71 17.24 -0.95
C GLU A 179 -11.98 16.00 -1.82
N LYS A 180 -11.85 16.16 -3.14
CA LYS A 180 -12.05 15.06 -4.09
C LYS A 180 -10.81 14.86 -4.95
N LEU A 181 -10.32 13.62 -4.97
CA LEU A 181 -9.26 13.20 -5.90
C LEU A 181 -9.87 12.87 -7.26
N VAL A 182 -9.43 13.57 -8.30
CA VAL A 182 -9.83 13.34 -9.69
C VAL A 182 -8.68 12.67 -10.43
N LEU A 183 -8.92 11.49 -11.00
CA LEU A 183 -7.93 10.82 -11.86
C LEU A 183 -7.70 11.65 -13.12
N VAL A 184 -6.45 12.05 -13.35
CA VAL A 184 -6.01 12.86 -14.50
C VAL A 184 -5.48 11.94 -15.60
N GLU A 185 -4.56 11.06 -15.23
CA GLU A 185 -3.91 10.15 -16.17
C GLU A 185 -3.59 8.82 -15.47
N GLU A 186 -3.74 7.71 -16.19
CA GLU A 186 -3.36 6.37 -15.77
C GLU A 186 -2.46 5.75 -16.83
N LYS A 187 -1.35 5.14 -16.39
CA LYS A 187 -0.46 4.37 -17.26
C LYS A 187 -0.21 3.00 -16.68
N LEU A 188 -0.52 2.00 -17.49
CA LEU A 188 -0.29 0.61 -17.18
C LEU A 188 0.79 0.05 -18.11
N VAL A 189 1.81 -0.58 -17.53
CA VAL A 189 2.91 -1.21 -18.27
C VAL A 189 3.07 -2.63 -17.75
N LYS A 190 3.06 -3.59 -18.67
CA LYS A 190 3.42 -4.98 -18.34
C LYS A 190 4.92 -5.09 -18.14
N LEU A 191 5.32 -5.67 -17.02
CA LEU A 191 6.72 -5.93 -16.72
C LEU A 191 7.14 -7.25 -17.37
N PRO A 192 8.39 -7.35 -17.86
CA PRO A 192 8.95 -8.64 -18.24
C PRO A 192 9.07 -9.53 -16.98
N MET A 193 9.31 -10.82 -17.20
CA MET A 193 9.68 -11.71 -16.09
C MET A 193 10.91 -11.17 -15.36
N ILE A 194 10.82 -11.00 -14.04
CA ILE A 194 11.95 -10.57 -13.20
C ILE A 194 12.44 -11.77 -12.40
N ALA A 195 13.66 -12.23 -12.71
CA ALA A 195 14.26 -13.36 -12.00
C ALA A 195 14.52 -13.01 -10.52
N PRO A 196 14.74 -14.01 -9.65
CA PRO A 196 15.02 -13.80 -8.23
C PRO A 196 16.15 -12.80 -8.02
N TRP A 197 15.95 -11.85 -7.10
CA TRP A 197 16.93 -10.86 -6.67
C TRP A 197 17.37 -9.85 -7.74
N LEU A 198 16.81 -9.93 -8.95
CA LEU A 198 17.06 -8.99 -10.05
C LEU A 198 16.03 -7.87 -10.06
N SER A 199 16.34 -6.85 -10.85
CA SER A 199 15.49 -5.69 -11.03
C SER A 199 15.33 -5.29 -12.48
N THR A 200 14.28 -4.51 -12.74
CA THR A 200 14.05 -3.88 -14.03
C THR A 200 13.75 -2.40 -13.81
N GLU A 201 14.44 -1.54 -14.56
CA GLU A 201 14.16 -0.12 -14.54
C GLU A 201 12.97 0.18 -15.45
N VAL A 202 12.05 1.00 -14.96
CA VAL A 202 10.92 1.45 -15.75
C VAL A 202 10.78 2.95 -15.60
N SER A 203 10.47 3.61 -16.71
CA SER A 203 10.22 5.05 -16.74
C SER A 203 9.01 5.36 -17.59
N THR A 204 8.29 6.41 -17.21
CA THR A 204 7.22 6.96 -18.04
C THR A 204 7.05 8.44 -17.78
N THR A 205 6.39 9.10 -18.72
CA THR A 205 6.21 10.54 -18.73
C THR A 205 4.73 10.88 -18.64
N PHE A 206 4.28 11.62 -17.64
CA PHE A 206 2.89 12.09 -17.54
C PHE A 206 2.77 13.55 -17.93
N ALA A 207 1.62 13.93 -18.45
CA ALA A 207 1.29 15.31 -18.71
C ALA A 207 0.54 15.90 -17.50
N VAL A 208 1.08 16.98 -16.94
CA VAL A 208 0.39 17.78 -15.94
C VAL A 208 -0.32 18.94 -16.65
N PRO A 209 -1.66 18.89 -16.79
CA PRO A 209 -2.39 19.78 -17.69
C PRO A 209 -2.52 21.21 -17.17
N SER A 210 -2.52 21.39 -15.85
CA SER A 210 -2.82 22.64 -15.17
C SER A 210 -1.96 22.82 -13.91
N GLY A 211 -1.98 24.02 -13.34
CA GLY A 211 -1.53 24.20 -11.97
C GLY A 211 -2.51 23.58 -10.97
N GLY A 212 -2.04 23.37 -9.75
CA GLY A 212 -2.82 22.78 -8.66
C GLY A 212 -2.00 21.77 -7.86
N LYS A 213 -2.67 21.10 -6.92
CA LYS A 213 -2.09 20.03 -6.11
C LYS A 213 -2.37 18.67 -6.75
N PHE A 214 -1.36 17.83 -6.78
CA PHE A 214 -1.42 16.52 -7.41
C PHE A 214 -0.89 15.43 -6.49
N ILE A 215 -1.43 14.23 -6.64
CA ILE A 215 -0.97 13.01 -5.99
C ILE A 215 -0.58 12.00 -7.07
N LEU A 216 0.70 11.62 -7.09
CA LEU A 216 1.20 10.56 -7.96
C LEU A 216 1.26 9.26 -7.15
N LYS A 217 0.54 8.23 -7.60
CA LYS A 217 0.58 6.88 -6.99
C LYS A 217 1.15 5.89 -8.00
N ALA A 218 2.24 5.23 -7.65
CA ALA A 218 2.82 4.13 -8.42
C ALA A 218 2.63 2.82 -7.67
N VAL A 219 2.20 1.78 -8.38
CA VAL A 219 1.96 0.44 -7.83
C VAL A 219 2.62 -0.57 -8.76
N ALA A 220 3.51 -1.41 -8.25
CA ALA A 220 3.94 -2.62 -8.94
C ALA A 220 3.23 -3.80 -8.31
N GLU A 221 2.55 -4.61 -9.11
CA GLU A 221 1.79 -5.77 -8.62
C GLU A 221 1.89 -6.97 -9.55
N GLY A 222 1.76 -8.17 -8.98
CA GLY A 222 1.62 -9.42 -9.71
C GLY A 222 0.87 -10.44 -8.88
N GLU A 223 0.15 -11.36 -9.53
CA GLU A 223 -0.68 -12.35 -8.84
C GLU A 223 0.14 -13.20 -7.86
N ASP A 224 1.28 -13.72 -8.34
CA ASP A 224 2.21 -14.49 -7.53
C ASP A 224 3.45 -13.71 -7.08
N SER A 225 3.57 -12.45 -7.48
CA SER A 225 4.72 -11.58 -7.19
C SER A 225 4.45 -10.53 -6.11
N GLY A 226 3.23 -10.46 -5.58
CA GLY A 226 2.88 -9.51 -4.52
C GLY A 226 2.75 -8.09 -5.04
N MET A 227 2.72 -7.12 -4.13
CA MET A 227 2.53 -5.71 -4.46
C MET A 227 3.41 -4.83 -3.57
N ASP A 228 3.90 -3.74 -4.16
CA ASP A 228 4.43 -2.60 -3.44
C ASP A 228 3.98 -1.30 -4.10
N SER A 229 3.92 -0.23 -3.31
CA SER A 229 3.35 1.05 -3.75
C SER A 229 4.10 2.24 -3.20
N TRP A 230 4.17 3.29 -4.01
CA TRP A 230 4.75 4.57 -3.65
C TRP A 230 3.79 5.71 -3.98
N GLU A 231 3.77 6.73 -3.13
CA GLU A 231 2.90 7.88 -3.26
C GLU A 231 3.66 9.17 -3.01
N LYS A 232 3.38 10.19 -3.81
CA LYS A 232 3.96 11.52 -3.65
C LYS A 232 2.97 12.61 -3.99
N GLU A 233 2.81 13.53 -3.04
CA GLU A 233 2.10 14.78 -3.23
C GLU A 233 3.08 15.85 -3.74
N PHE A 234 2.61 16.69 -4.66
CA PHE A 234 3.35 17.82 -5.21
C PHE A 234 2.44 18.90 -5.76
N ASP A 235 2.94 20.13 -5.79
CA ASP A 235 2.25 21.30 -6.32
C ASP A 235 2.86 21.73 -7.65
N VAL A 236 2.00 22.20 -8.55
CA VAL A 236 2.41 22.77 -9.84
C VAL A 236 1.92 24.21 -9.92
N GLU A 237 2.83 25.14 -10.19
CA GLU A 237 2.46 26.54 -10.38
C GLU A 237 1.51 26.66 -11.58
N GLY A 238 0.36 27.28 -11.35
CA GLY A 238 -0.53 27.65 -12.43
C GLY A 238 0.08 28.72 -13.31
N THR A 239 -0.16 28.60 -14.61
CA THR A 239 -0.07 29.78 -15.48
C THR A 239 -1.48 30.33 -15.56
N LEU A 240 -1.75 31.48 -14.95
CA LEU A 240 -3.07 32.10 -14.95
C LEU A 240 -3.61 32.18 -16.40
N PRO A 241 -4.71 31.49 -16.73
CA PRO A 241 -5.26 31.56 -18.08
C PRO A 241 -5.65 33.00 -18.38
N GLU A 242 -5.34 33.51 -19.58
CA GLU A 242 -5.79 34.85 -20.02
C GLU A 242 -7.32 34.99 -19.94
N ALA A 243 -8.05 33.89 -20.15
CA ALA A 243 -9.50 33.82 -20.03
C ALA A 243 -10.02 33.98 -18.59
N CYS A 244 -9.21 33.62 -17.58
CA CYS A 244 -9.60 33.80 -16.18
C CYS A 244 -9.43 35.26 -15.79
N VAL A 245 -10.53 35.93 -15.47
CA VAL A 245 -10.55 37.38 -15.16
C VAL A 245 -11.32 37.62 -13.87
N ALA A 246 -10.74 38.43 -12.97
CA ALA A 246 -11.44 38.97 -11.81
C ALA A 246 -12.42 40.08 -12.25
N VAL A 247 -13.72 39.88 -12.03
CA VAL A 247 -14.79 40.72 -12.59
C VAL A 247 -15.23 41.81 -11.64
N SER A 248 -15.78 41.43 -10.49
CA SER A 248 -16.43 42.36 -9.55
C SER A 248 -16.33 41.88 -8.11
N ALA A 249 -16.25 42.82 -7.18
CA ALA A 249 -16.43 42.57 -5.77
C ALA A 249 -17.86 43.02 -5.38
N GLU A 250 -18.60 42.14 -4.72
CA GLU A 250 -19.88 42.49 -4.10
C GLU A 250 -19.63 43.38 -2.87
N LYS A 251 -20.69 44.00 -2.34
CA LYS A 251 -20.56 44.77 -1.10
C LYS A 251 -20.33 43.81 0.08
N PRO A 252 -19.50 44.19 1.07
CA PRO A 252 -19.34 43.39 2.29
C PRO A 252 -20.69 43.16 2.97
N THR A 253 -20.93 41.93 3.42
CA THR A 253 -22.14 41.55 4.17
C THR A 253 -21.75 40.96 5.52
N LEU A 254 -22.55 41.24 6.56
CA LEU A 254 -22.30 40.71 7.89
C LEU A 254 -22.76 39.24 7.94
N TYR A 255 -21.83 38.33 8.19
CA TYR A 255 -22.06 36.89 8.32
C TYR A 255 -21.30 36.37 9.54
N ASN A 256 -22.01 35.84 10.53
CA ASN A 256 -21.44 35.32 11.78
C ASN A 256 -20.49 36.29 12.53
N GLY A 257 -20.77 37.59 12.49
CA GLY A 257 -19.94 38.62 13.13
C GLY A 257 -18.70 39.04 12.34
N LEU A 258 -18.48 38.45 11.17
CA LEU A 258 -17.45 38.82 10.20
C LEU A 258 -18.08 39.52 9.00
N CYS A 259 -17.33 40.45 8.42
CA CYS A 259 -17.65 41.08 7.16
C CYS A 259 -17.09 40.24 6.02
N ARG A 260 -18.00 39.53 5.35
CA ARG A 260 -17.68 38.64 4.24
C ARG A 260 -17.95 39.36 2.92
N THR A 261 -16.94 39.40 2.06
CA THR A 261 -17.02 40.00 0.72
C THR A 261 -16.82 38.91 -0.32
N LYS A 262 -17.72 38.84 -1.29
CA LYS A 262 -17.63 37.90 -2.41
C LYS A 262 -17.01 38.58 -3.63
N HIS A 263 -15.98 37.97 -4.17
CA HIS A 263 -15.19 38.47 -5.30
C HIS A 263 -15.33 37.51 -6.47
N THR A 264 -16.06 37.89 -7.51
CA THR A 264 -16.41 36.99 -8.62
C THR A 264 -15.35 36.96 -9.71
N CYS A 265 -15.14 35.80 -10.32
CA CYS A 265 -14.30 35.61 -11.49
C CYS A 265 -15.07 34.92 -12.62
N THR A 266 -14.58 35.07 -13.84
CA THR A 266 -15.10 34.39 -15.04
C THR A 266 -13.96 33.76 -15.82
N GLY A 267 -14.22 32.61 -16.47
CA GLY A 267 -13.24 31.94 -17.33
C GLY A 267 -12.09 31.26 -16.58
N CYS A 268 -12.22 31.07 -15.27
CA CYS A 268 -11.30 30.27 -14.47
C CYS A 268 -11.80 28.83 -14.41
N GLU A 269 -10.90 27.89 -14.65
CA GLU A 269 -11.16 26.45 -14.61
C GLU A 269 -10.95 25.90 -13.19
N TYR A 270 -10.08 26.57 -12.42
CA TYR A 270 -9.70 26.19 -11.06
C TYR A 270 -9.89 27.34 -10.07
N ASP A 271 -10.12 27.00 -8.80
CA ASP A 271 -10.36 27.93 -7.70
C ASP A 271 -9.14 28.81 -7.39
N TYR A 272 -7.93 28.26 -7.44
CA TYR A 272 -6.70 29.00 -7.21
C TYR A 272 -6.49 30.10 -8.26
N GLU A 273 -6.98 29.93 -9.49
CA GLU A 273 -6.83 30.93 -10.55
C GLU A 273 -7.62 32.20 -10.23
N CYS A 274 -8.85 32.05 -9.72
CA CYS A 274 -9.66 33.19 -9.28
C CYS A 274 -9.00 33.92 -8.11
N ARG A 275 -8.45 33.16 -7.14
CA ARG A 275 -7.69 33.71 -6.01
C ARG A 275 -6.50 34.54 -6.49
N GLU A 276 -5.65 33.97 -7.34
CA GLU A 276 -4.45 34.64 -7.84
C GLU A 276 -4.78 35.90 -8.66
N ARG A 277 -5.88 35.92 -9.43
CA ARG A 277 -6.32 37.13 -10.15
C ARG A 277 -6.71 38.27 -9.21
N TRP A 278 -7.30 37.96 -8.07
CA TRP A 278 -7.66 38.95 -7.06
C TRP A 278 -6.46 39.40 -6.21
N VAL A 279 -5.56 38.47 -5.85
CA VAL A 279 -4.29 38.81 -5.19
C VAL A 279 -3.44 39.73 -6.06
N ALA A 280 -3.37 39.47 -7.38
CA ALA A 280 -2.71 40.36 -8.34
C ALA A 280 -3.36 41.76 -8.44
N LYS A 281 -4.63 41.91 -8.05
CA LYS A 281 -5.34 43.21 -7.93
C LYS A 281 -5.16 43.89 -6.57
N GLY A 282 -4.32 43.33 -5.68
CA GLY A 282 -4.02 43.89 -4.36
C GLY A 282 -4.84 43.32 -3.20
N MET A 283 -5.54 42.20 -3.41
CA MET A 283 -6.19 41.47 -2.30
C MET A 283 -5.13 40.81 -1.41
N PRO A 284 -5.17 40.99 -0.08
CA PRO A 284 -4.26 40.29 0.83
C PRO A 284 -4.61 38.80 0.91
N GLU A 285 -3.64 37.94 0.65
CA GLU A 285 -3.86 36.48 0.65
C GLU A 285 -4.29 35.96 2.04
N SER A 286 -3.83 36.60 3.11
CA SER A 286 -4.19 36.28 4.50
C SER A 286 -5.66 36.54 4.86
N GLU A 287 -6.41 37.24 4.01
CA GLU A 287 -7.82 37.57 4.24
C GLU A 287 -8.77 36.64 3.47
N VAL A 288 -8.24 35.72 2.65
CA VAL A 288 -9.04 34.76 1.88
C VAL A 288 -9.52 33.64 2.80
N ALA A 289 -10.84 33.54 2.97
CA ALA A 289 -11.49 32.51 3.77
C ALA A 289 -11.81 31.27 2.94
N ASP A 290 -12.41 31.46 1.76
CA ASP A 290 -12.80 30.38 0.84
C ASP A 290 -12.48 30.77 -0.61
N SER A 291 -12.18 29.78 -1.46
CA SER A 291 -11.97 29.99 -2.89
C SER A 291 -12.72 28.96 -3.72
N TYR A 292 -13.29 29.40 -4.83
CA TYR A 292 -14.02 28.59 -5.80
C TYR A 292 -13.66 29.05 -7.21
N THR A 293 -13.93 28.21 -8.21
CA THR A 293 -13.67 28.51 -9.63
C THR A 293 -14.34 29.81 -10.10
N SER A 294 -15.50 30.17 -9.53
CA SER A 294 -16.26 31.37 -9.92
C SER A 294 -16.19 32.52 -8.91
N ALA A 295 -15.65 32.31 -7.71
CA ALA A 295 -15.60 33.35 -6.68
C ALA A 295 -14.59 33.06 -5.56
N VAL A 296 -14.03 34.11 -4.98
CA VAL A 296 -13.23 34.09 -3.76
C VAL A 296 -13.97 34.85 -2.67
N TYR A 297 -13.92 34.38 -1.42
CA TYR A 297 -14.50 35.06 -0.27
C TYR A 297 -13.41 35.56 0.64
N THR A 298 -13.50 36.83 1.03
CA THR A 298 -12.62 37.41 2.06
C THR A 298 -13.41 37.73 3.31
N GLU A 299 -12.80 37.54 4.47
CA GLU A 299 -13.44 37.83 5.76
C GLU A 299 -12.62 38.83 6.57
N LYS A 300 -13.29 39.83 7.16
CA LYS A 300 -12.69 40.81 8.07
C LYS A 300 -13.54 40.97 9.33
N PRO A 301 -12.96 41.33 10.47
CA PRO A 301 -13.74 41.68 11.65
C PRO A 301 -14.66 42.89 11.36
N ALA A 302 -15.91 42.85 11.84
CA ALA A 302 -16.79 44.01 11.77
C ALA A 302 -16.32 45.13 12.71
N VAL A 303 -16.38 46.37 12.25
CA VAL A 303 -16.04 47.54 13.08
C VAL A 303 -17.35 48.16 13.57
N ASN A 304 -17.57 48.17 14.89
CA ASN A 304 -18.81 48.65 15.51
C ASN A 304 -20.09 47.96 14.97
N GLY A 305 -20.00 46.67 14.63
CA GLY A 305 -21.14 45.89 14.12
C GLY A 305 -21.56 46.23 12.69
N ALA A 306 -20.76 47.02 11.96
CA ALA A 306 -21.00 47.36 10.57
C ALA A 306 -19.83 46.91 9.69
N CYS A 307 -20.14 46.60 8.43
CA CYS A 307 -19.17 46.38 7.39
C CYS A 307 -18.99 47.67 6.60
N ASN A 308 -17.78 48.23 6.62
CA ASN A 308 -17.40 49.42 5.89
C ASN A 308 -16.58 49.07 4.65
#